data_AF-A0A7C0VQ67-F1
#
_entry.id   AF-A0A7C0VQ67-F1
#
_cell.length_a   1.000
_cell.length_b   1.000
_cell.length_c   1.000
_cell.angle_alpha   90.00
_cell.angle_beta   90.00
_cell.angle_gamma   90.00
#
_symmetry.space_group_name_H-M   'P 1'
#
loop_
_entity.id
_entity.type
_entity.pdbx_description
1 polymer ?
#
loop_
_entity_poly.entity_id
_entity_poly.type
_entity_poly.pdbx_seq_one_letter_code
_entity_poly.pdbx_strand_id
1 'polypeptide(L)'
;SIYNGAVDNGTSLAWMLEIARAFKALKDTPARTVLFLAPTAEEQGLLGAMYYTQHAPVPMEKTAANINNDLLLPMGRMKDVMVTGAGQSELEEYVEKYAKKQGRYLHPDPNPHTGMYFRADHFAFAKAGVPALFVRGNVDHRENGKEYAAQQEQDYLQNRYHQPADEYDPETWEFSGIVEDARLMFRVGLELANSNVFPAWKEGSEFAAVRKQTRSGKQTP
;
A
#
# COMPACT_ATOMS: atom_id res chain seq x y z
N SER A 1 0.60 -15.13 -4.38
CA SER A 1 0.76 -16.36 -3.59
C SER A 1 1.15 -17.57 -4.41
N ILE A 2 2.11 -18.30 -3.86
CA ILE A 2 2.56 -19.63 -4.29
C ILE A 2 1.70 -20.73 -3.62
N TYR A 3 1.07 -20.42 -2.48
CA TYR A 3 0.23 -21.30 -1.67
C TYR A 3 -1.16 -20.67 -1.45
N ASN A 4 -1.87 -21.02 -0.36
CA ASN A 4 -3.17 -20.43 -0.05
C ASN A 4 -3.07 -18.91 0.14
N GLY A 5 -1.98 -18.44 0.74
CA GLY A 5 -1.63 -17.02 0.71
C GLY A 5 -2.60 -16.15 1.46
N ALA A 6 -3.04 -16.62 2.63
CA ALA A 6 -4.06 -15.94 3.40
C ALA A 6 -3.59 -14.52 3.76
N VAL A 7 -2.36 -14.35 4.27
CA VAL A 7 -1.73 -13.05 4.47
C VAL A 7 -1.08 -12.53 3.18
N ASP A 8 -0.32 -13.36 2.46
CA ASP A 8 0.34 -13.03 1.17
C ASP A 8 -0.41 -13.64 -0.05
N ASN A 9 -1.38 -12.96 -0.66
CA ASN A 9 -1.79 -11.58 -0.40
C ASN A 9 -3.31 -11.42 -0.23
N GLY A 10 -3.94 -12.44 0.38
CA GLY A 10 -5.39 -12.51 0.59
C GLY A 10 -5.92 -11.37 1.48
N THR A 11 -5.20 -11.03 2.55
CA THR A 11 -5.55 -9.92 3.44
C THR A 11 -5.61 -8.57 2.70
N SER A 12 -4.65 -8.27 1.82
CA SER A 12 -4.66 -7.02 1.05
C SER A 12 -5.73 -7.01 -0.05
N LEU A 13 -6.07 -8.17 -0.62
CA LEU A 13 -7.22 -8.28 -1.52
C LEU A 13 -8.53 -7.99 -0.78
N ALA A 14 -8.74 -8.58 0.39
CA ALA A 14 -9.93 -8.32 1.21
C ALA A 14 -10.02 -6.84 1.61
N TRP A 15 -8.89 -6.25 2.01
CA TRP A 15 -8.75 -4.84 2.33
C TRP A 15 -9.11 -3.92 1.14
N MET A 16 -8.60 -4.22 -0.06
CA MET A 16 -8.90 -3.46 -1.28
C MET A 16 -10.39 -3.55 -1.65
N LEU A 17 -10.96 -4.76 -1.59
CA LEU A 17 -12.38 -4.99 -1.88
C LEU A 17 -13.29 -4.25 -0.91
N GLU A 18 -12.93 -4.19 0.37
CA GLU A 18 -13.69 -3.43 1.37
C GLU A 18 -13.62 -1.92 1.13
N ILE A 19 -12.45 -1.39 0.73
CA ILE A 19 -12.34 0.01 0.30
C ILE A 19 -13.20 0.25 -0.95
N ALA A 20 -13.20 -0.66 -1.93
CA ALA A 20 -14.04 -0.56 -3.12
C ALA A 20 -15.53 -0.52 -2.79
N ARG A 21 -15.96 -1.36 -1.84
CA ARG A 21 -17.32 -1.35 -1.30
C ARG A 21 -17.66 0.00 -0.67
N ALA A 22 -16.74 0.59 0.10
CA ALA A 22 -16.92 1.92 0.71
C ALA A 22 -17.03 3.05 -0.34
N PHE A 23 -16.21 3.02 -1.40
CA PHE A 23 -16.33 3.98 -2.50
C PHE A 23 -17.65 3.83 -3.25
N LYS A 24 -18.12 2.60 -3.46
CA LYS A 24 -19.42 2.35 -4.10
C LYS A 24 -20.61 2.84 -3.27
N ALA A 25 -20.47 2.88 -1.95
CA ALA A 25 -21.49 3.33 -1.02
C ALA A 25 -21.54 4.86 -0.85
N LEU A 26 -20.64 5.62 -1.48
CA LEU A 26 -20.67 7.08 -1.45
C LEU A 26 -21.96 7.61 -2.11
N LYS A 27 -22.53 8.65 -1.51
CA LYS A 27 -23.67 9.37 -2.10
C LYS A 27 -23.27 10.11 -3.38
N ASP A 28 -22.12 10.77 -3.32
CA ASP A 28 -21.59 11.57 -4.42
C ASP A 28 -20.40 10.85 -5.06
N THR A 29 -20.37 10.81 -6.40
CA THR A 29 -19.27 10.19 -7.13
C THR A 29 -18.03 11.09 -7.05
N PRO A 30 -16.82 10.56 -6.76
CA PRO A 30 -15.61 11.37 -6.72
C PRO A 30 -15.31 12.05 -8.06
N ALA A 31 -14.61 13.20 -8.01
CA ALA A 31 -14.26 13.96 -9.21
C ALA A 31 -13.30 13.22 -10.16
N ARG A 32 -12.49 12.30 -9.63
CA ARG A 32 -11.58 11.42 -10.39
C ARG A 32 -12.07 9.99 -10.40
N THR A 33 -11.72 9.28 -11.46
CA THR A 33 -11.83 7.82 -11.50
C THR A 33 -10.96 7.19 -10.43
N VAL A 34 -11.55 6.29 -9.65
CA VAL A 34 -10.84 5.41 -8.70
C VAL A 34 -10.79 4.02 -9.32
N LEU A 35 -9.58 3.50 -9.53
CA LEU A 35 -9.35 2.18 -10.08
C LEU A 35 -8.91 1.23 -8.97
N PHE A 36 -9.57 0.08 -8.87
CA PHE A 36 -9.15 -1.03 -8.04
C PHE A 36 -8.48 -2.08 -8.94
N LEU A 37 -7.24 -2.44 -8.63
CA LEU A 37 -6.40 -3.30 -9.47
C LEU A 37 -5.88 -4.47 -8.64
N ALA A 38 -6.21 -5.69 -9.06
CA ALA A 38 -5.62 -6.93 -8.55
C ALA A 38 -4.65 -7.47 -9.61
N PRO A 39 -3.35 -7.12 -9.53
CA PRO A 39 -2.37 -7.65 -10.47
C PRO A 39 -2.15 -9.16 -10.25
N THR A 40 -1.78 -9.85 -11.32
CA THR A 40 -1.41 -11.28 -11.29
C THR A 40 0.09 -11.45 -11.38
N ALA A 41 0.63 -12.59 -10.91
CA ALA A 41 2.04 -12.94 -11.06
C ALA A 41 3.02 -11.91 -10.45
N GLU A 42 2.64 -11.29 -9.33
CA GLU A 42 3.52 -10.47 -8.48
C GLU A 42 4.76 -11.30 -8.07
N GLU A 43 4.53 -12.52 -7.57
CA GLU A 43 5.54 -13.49 -7.10
C GLU A 43 6.55 -13.94 -8.16
N GLN A 44 6.29 -13.64 -9.44
CA GLN A 44 7.16 -13.94 -10.57
C GLN A 44 7.95 -12.70 -11.04
N GLY A 45 8.02 -11.66 -10.20
CA GLY A 45 8.73 -10.41 -10.48
C GLY A 45 7.84 -9.28 -10.96
N LEU A 46 6.71 -9.05 -10.27
CA LEU A 46 5.77 -7.94 -10.48
C LEU A 46 5.14 -7.92 -11.88
N LEU A 47 5.02 -9.09 -12.54
CA LEU A 47 4.74 -9.16 -13.98
C LEU A 47 3.41 -8.51 -14.35
N GLY A 48 2.36 -8.71 -13.55
CA GLY A 48 1.05 -8.12 -13.79
C GLY A 48 1.06 -6.59 -13.65
N ALA A 49 1.67 -6.05 -12.60
CA ALA A 49 1.77 -4.61 -12.41
C ALA A 49 2.68 -3.95 -13.46
N MET A 50 3.80 -4.60 -13.82
CA MET A 50 4.68 -4.15 -14.90
C MET A 50 3.95 -4.13 -16.25
N TYR A 51 3.21 -5.20 -16.56
CA TYR A 51 2.40 -5.24 -17.78
C TYR A 51 1.35 -4.12 -17.78
N TYR A 52 0.65 -3.93 -16.66
CA TYR A 52 -0.34 -2.87 -16.51
C TYR A 52 0.28 -1.50 -16.75
N THR A 53 1.39 -1.13 -16.10
CA THR A 53 1.96 0.22 -16.23
C THR A 53 2.51 0.50 -17.63
N GLN A 54 2.91 -0.52 -18.38
CA GLN A 54 3.36 -0.41 -19.77
C GLN A 54 2.22 -0.37 -20.81
N HIS A 55 1.07 -0.97 -20.50
CA HIS A 55 -0.07 -1.10 -21.43
C HIS A 55 -1.38 -0.55 -20.84
N ALA A 56 -1.27 0.42 -19.93
CA ALA A 56 -2.40 0.83 -19.10
C ALA A 56 -3.52 1.45 -19.94
N PRO A 57 -4.79 1.05 -19.71
CA PRO A 57 -5.93 1.75 -20.31
C PRO A 57 -6.07 3.18 -19.78
N VAL A 58 -5.53 3.46 -18.58
CA VAL A 58 -5.41 4.80 -18.03
C VAL A 58 -3.94 5.24 -18.11
N PRO A 59 -3.60 6.26 -18.92
CA PRO A 59 -2.22 6.73 -19.06
C PRO A 59 -1.57 7.11 -17.72
N MET A 60 -0.28 6.78 -17.54
CA MET A 60 0.48 7.11 -16.32
C MET A 60 0.58 8.62 -16.07
N GLU A 61 0.57 9.43 -17.13
CA GLU A 61 0.50 10.89 -17.04
C GLU A 61 -0.78 11.38 -16.32
N LYS A 62 -1.89 10.64 -16.46
CA LYS A 62 -3.20 10.94 -15.86
C LYS A 62 -3.40 10.23 -14.52
N THR A 63 -2.52 9.30 -14.17
CA THR A 63 -2.58 8.59 -12.89
C THR A 63 -1.97 9.46 -11.79
N ALA A 64 -2.78 9.86 -10.81
CA ALA A 64 -2.37 10.80 -9.77
C ALA A 64 -1.49 10.14 -8.70
N ALA A 65 -1.87 8.94 -8.26
CA ALA A 65 -1.21 8.19 -7.22
C ALA A 65 -1.50 6.69 -7.37
N ASN A 66 -0.62 5.86 -6.82
CA ASN A 66 -0.86 4.45 -6.55
C ASN A 66 -0.89 4.24 -5.03
N ILE A 67 -1.92 3.55 -4.53
CA ILE A 67 -2.01 3.14 -3.13
C ILE A 67 -1.96 1.63 -3.13
N ASN A 68 -0.88 1.07 -2.62
CA ASN A 68 -0.63 -0.36 -2.58
C ASN A 68 -0.53 -0.86 -1.15
N ASN A 69 -0.87 -2.12 -0.95
CA ASN A 69 -0.53 -2.83 0.26
C ASN A 69 -0.16 -4.28 -0.01
N ASP A 70 0.59 -4.84 0.92
CA ASP A 70 1.03 -6.22 0.92
C ASP A 70 1.29 -6.68 2.35
N LEU A 71 1.08 -7.96 2.63
CA LEU A 71 1.30 -8.60 3.93
C LEU A 71 0.64 -7.87 5.11
N LEU A 72 -0.68 -7.69 5.04
CA LEU A 72 -1.45 -7.12 6.14
C LEU A 72 -1.64 -8.17 7.25
N LEU A 73 -0.78 -8.14 8.26
CA LEU A 73 -0.85 -9.07 9.39
C LEU A 73 -2.10 -8.83 10.27
N PRO A 74 -2.96 -9.84 10.48
CA PRO A 74 -4.18 -9.74 11.27
C PRO A 74 -3.89 -9.90 12.77
N MET A 75 -3.11 -8.97 13.33
CA MET A 75 -2.55 -9.07 14.69
C MET A 75 -3.02 -7.98 15.64
N GLY A 76 -4.12 -7.28 15.34
CA GLY A 76 -4.62 -6.21 16.21
C GLY A 76 -4.32 -4.79 15.74
N ARG A 77 -4.75 -3.81 16.55
CA ARG A 77 -4.62 -2.37 16.26
C ARG A 77 -3.17 -1.94 16.45
N MET A 78 -2.71 -1.01 15.61
CA MET A 78 -1.33 -0.51 15.62
C MET A 78 -1.30 0.98 15.93
N LYS A 79 -0.30 1.47 16.67
CA LYS A 79 -0.08 2.92 16.89
C LYS A 79 0.62 3.56 15.71
N ASP A 80 1.42 2.80 14.98
CA ASP A 80 2.10 3.24 13.79
C ASP A 80 1.28 2.97 12.52
N VAL A 81 1.62 3.73 11.48
CA VAL A 81 1.46 3.38 10.06
C VAL A 81 2.88 3.34 9.52
N MET A 82 3.43 2.14 9.37
CA MET A 82 4.73 1.92 8.78
C MET A 82 4.73 2.35 7.31
N VAL A 83 5.77 3.07 6.89
CA VAL A 83 5.97 3.51 5.51
C VAL A 83 7.20 2.83 4.94
N THR A 84 6.99 1.91 4.00
CA THR A 84 8.07 1.30 3.22
C THR A 84 8.56 2.32 2.20
N GLY A 85 9.87 2.60 2.22
CA GLY A 85 10.46 3.68 1.41
C GLY A 85 10.10 5.09 1.89
N ALA A 86 9.99 5.30 3.21
CA ALA A 86 9.69 6.59 3.80
C ALA A 86 10.62 7.72 3.31
N GLY A 87 10.05 8.91 3.11
CA GLY A 87 10.76 10.10 2.64
C GLY A 87 10.75 10.28 1.12
N GLN A 88 10.08 9.39 0.37
CA GLN A 88 10.08 9.42 -1.09
C GLN A 88 8.98 10.33 -1.66
N SER A 89 7.77 10.35 -1.07
CA SER A 89 6.60 10.98 -1.71
C SER A 89 5.83 11.95 -0.82
N GLU A 90 5.25 12.99 -1.43
CA GLU A 90 4.26 13.88 -0.80
C GLU A 90 2.98 13.12 -0.35
N LEU A 91 2.74 11.92 -0.87
CA LEU A 91 1.62 11.08 -0.44
C LEU A 91 1.65 10.78 1.05
N GLU A 92 2.85 10.73 1.66
CA GLU A 92 3.04 10.54 3.10
C GLU A 92 2.34 11.61 3.95
N GLU A 93 2.20 12.84 3.44
CA GLU A 93 1.55 13.94 4.15
C GLU A 93 0.03 13.71 4.28
N TYR A 94 -0.57 13.10 3.26
CA TYR A 94 -1.96 12.68 3.32
C TYR A 94 -2.14 11.53 4.32
N VAL A 95 -1.22 10.56 4.31
CA VAL A 95 -1.22 9.46 5.28
C VAL A 95 -1.10 10.02 6.70
N GLU A 96 -0.15 10.92 6.95
CA GLU A 96 0.08 11.51 8.27
C GLU A 96 -1.14 12.28 8.78
N LYS A 97 -1.75 13.09 7.91
CA LYS A 97 -2.98 13.83 8.22
C LYS A 97 -4.10 12.92 8.72
N TYR A 98 -4.31 11.76 8.09
CA TYR A 98 -5.37 10.83 8.46
C TYR A 98 -4.98 9.85 9.57
N ALA A 99 -3.70 9.49 9.67
CA ALA A 99 -3.15 8.73 10.79
C ALA A 99 -3.36 9.49 12.11
N LYS A 100 -3.04 10.79 12.15
CA LYS A 100 -3.25 11.63 13.34
C LYS A 100 -4.71 11.66 13.79
N LYS A 101 -5.68 11.63 12.86
CA LYS A 101 -7.12 11.56 13.18
C LYS A 101 -7.54 10.22 13.79
N GLN A 102 -6.77 9.16 13.56
CA GLN A 102 -6.94 7.85 14.21
C GLN A 102 -6.11 7.73 15.51
N GLY A 103 -5.39 8.78 15.93
CA GLY A 103 -4.45 8.70 17.06
C GLY A 103 -3.20 7.88 16.75
N ARG A 104 -2.82 7.78 15.46
CA ARG A 104 -1.68 7.02 14.97
C ARG A 104 -0.60 7.94 14.43
N TYR A 105 0.62 7.43 14.30
CA TYR A 105 1.79 8.16 13.78
C TYR A 105 2.47 7.40 12.64
N LEU A 106 3.27 8.07 11.81
CA LEU A 106 4.05 7.40 10.76
C LEU A 106 5.36 6.86 11.34
N HIS A 107 5.71 5.63 10.98
CA HIS A 107 6.99 5.03 11.31
C HIS A 107 7.71 4.64 10.02
N PRO A 108 8.99 4.98 9.81
CA PRO A 108 9.74 4.44 8.68
C PRO A 108 9.89 2.92 8.83
N ASP A 109 9.91 2.16 7.74
CA ASP A 109 10.27 0.74 7.78
C ASP A 109 11.58 0.55 8.58
N PRO A 110 11.58 -0.25 9.67
CA PRO A 110 12.78 -0.45 10.49
C PRO A 110 13.85 -1.31 9.80
N ASN A 111 13.49 -2.02 8.71
CA ASN A 111 14.35 -2.96 8.00
C ASN A 111 14.50 -2.61 6.50
N PRO A 112 14.85 -1.37 6.13
CA PRO A 112 14.86 -0.94 4.72
C PRO A 112 15.93 -1.68 3.89
N HIS A 113 16.97 -2.20 4.54
CA HIS A 113 18.04 -2.98 3.94
C HIS A 113 17.57 -4.32 3.34
N THR A 114 16.37 -4.80 3.71
CA THR A 114 15.76 -6.00 3.13
C THR A 114 15.29 -5.80 1.69
N GLY A 115 15.27 -4.55 1.21
CA GLY A 115 14.84 -4.20 -0.14
C GLY A 115 13.34 -4.34 -0.38
N MET A 116 12.52 -4.40 0.68
CA MET A 116 11.05 -4.55 0.58
C MET A 116 10.38 -3.53 -0.35
N TYR A 117 10.92 -2.31 -0.41
CA TYR A 117 10.45 -1.27 -1.33
C TYR A 117 10.47 -1.70 -2.81
N PHE A 118 11.37 -2.59 -3.22
CA PHE A 118 11.51 -3.03 -4.62
C PHE A 118 10.74 -4.31 -4.95
N ARG A 119 10.00 -4.86 -3.96
CA ARG A 119 9.46 -6.23 -3.98
C ARG A 119 7.94 -6.30 -3.92
N ALA A 120 7.23 -5.22 -4.25
CA ALA A 120 5.77 -5.21 -4.31
C ALA A 120 5.29 -4.32 -5.47
N ASP A 121 4.04 -4.52 -5.90
CA ASP A 121 3.50 -3.97 -7.15
C ASP A 121 3.54 -2.43 -7.26
N HIS A 122 3.54 -1.71 -6.14
CA HIS A 122 3.73 -0.25 -6.10
C HIS A 122 4.99 0.20 -6.85
N PHE A 123 6.03 -0.63 -6.85
CA PHE A 123 7.30 -0.31 -7.48
C PHE A 123 7.17 -0.19 -9.01
N ALA A 124 6.29 -0.98 -9.64
CA ALA A 124 6.02 -0.85 -11.07
C ALA A 124 5.44 0.55 -11.42
N PHE A 125 4.58 1.09 -10.54
CA PHE A 125 4.04 2.44 -10.68
C PHE A 125 5.10 3.51 -10.43
N ALA A 126 5.97 3.30 -9.43
CA ALA A 126 7.09 4.20 -9.16
C ALA A 126 8.07 4.29 -10.33
N LYS A 127 8.43 3.14 -10.93
CA LYS A 127 9.24 3.09 -12.17
C LYS A 127 8.57 3.79 -13.36
N ALA A 128 7.24 3.79 -13.41
CA ALA A 128 6.47 4.54 -14.39
C ALA A 128 6.25 6.02 -14.00
N GLY A 129 6.90 6.49 -12.93
CA GLY A 129 6.87 7.85 -12.44
C GLY A 129 5.69 8.17 -11.52
N VAL A 130 4.68 7.32 -11.40
CA VAL A 130 3.50 7.59 -10.56
C VAL A 130 3.87 7.50 -9.08
N PRO A 131 3.64 8.55 -8.26
CA PRO A 131 3.81 8.48 -6.82
C PRO A 131 3.03 7.33 -6.20
N ALA A 132 3.71 6.52 -5.41
CA ALA A 132 3.17 5.27 -4.90
C ALA A 132 3.36 5.16 -3.38
N LEU A 133 2.35 4.64 -2.69
CA LEU A 133 2.39 4.29 -1.28
C LEU A 133 2.47 2.79 -1.10
N PHE A 134 3.31 2.37 -0.15
CA PHE A 134 3.24 1.05 0.47
C PHE A 134 3.31 1.25 1.99
N VAL A 135 2.14 1.15 2.63
CA VAL A 135 1.97 1.51 4.05
C VAL A 135 1.03 0.55 4.78
N ARG A 136 1.36 0.19 6.01
CA ARG A 136 0.53 -0.65 6.89
C ARG A 136 0.85 -0.42 8.36
N GLY A 137 -0.06 -0.69 9.27
CA GLY A 137 0.31 -0.83 10.68
C GLY A 137 1.18 -2.07 10.88
N ASN A 138 2.34 -1.95 11.55
CA ASN A 138 3.27 -3.09 11.64
C ASN A 138 4.18 -3.10 12.88
N VAL A 139 4.61 -1.94 13.40
CA VAL A 139 5.77 -1.84 14.30
C VAL A 139 5.42 -1.71 15.78
N ASP A 140 4.32 -1.05 16.13
CA ASP A 140 3.95 -0.73 17.52
C ASP A 140 2.50 -1.14 17.79
N HIS A 141 2.32 -2.36 18.30
CA HIS A 141 0.99 -2.86 18.63
C HIS A 141 0.37 -2.01 19.75
N ARG A 142 -0.91 -1.65 19.59
CA ARG A 142 -1.58 -0.67 20.45
C ARG A 142 -1.60 -1.07 21.91
N GLU A 143 -1.89 -2.34 22.17
CA GLU A 143 -2.02 -2.88 23.53
C GLU A 143 -0.75 -3.58 24.03
N ASN A 144 0.03 -4.17 23.12
CA ASN A 144 1.11 -5.11 23.47
C ASN A 144 2.51 -4.54 23.19
N GLY A 145 2.60 -3.37 22.56
CA GLY A 145 3.87 -2.70 22.27
C GLY A 145 4.65 -3.28 21.10
N LYS A 146 5.89 -2.81 20.97
CA LYS A 146 6.75 -3.05 19.80
C LYS A 146 7.35 -4.45 19.78
N GLU A 147 7.71 -4.98 20.95
CA GLU A 147 8.29 -6.31 21.10
C GLU A 147 7.30 -7.38 20.61
N TYR A 148 6.02 -7.25 20.97
CA TYR A 148 4.98 -8.15 20.50
C TYR A 148 4.82 -8.08 18.97
N ALA A 149 4.72 -6.87 18.41
CA ALA A 149 4.57 -6.68 16.97
C ALA A 149 5.75 -7.28 16.18
N ALA A 150 6.98 -7.04 16.64
CA ALA A 150 8.18 -7.61 16.04
C ALA A 150 8.20 -9.15 16.12
N GLN A 151 7.76 -9.74 17.24
CA GLN A 151 7.66 -11.19 17.38
C GLN A 151 6.62 -11.79 16.42
N GLN A 152 5.46 -11.15 16.25
CA GLN A 152 4.43 -11.62 15.32
C GLN A 152 4.91 -11.55 13.86
N GLU A 153 5.55 -10.44 13.46
CA GLU A 153 6.12 -10.31 12.11
C GLU A 153 7.22 -11.34 11.88
N GLN A 154 8.15 -11.50 12.84
CA GLN A 154 9.22 -12.49 12.74
C GLN A 154 8.66 -13.92 12.63
N ASP A 155 7.69 -14.28 13.46
CA ASP A 155 7.05 -15.60 13.41
C ASP A 155 6.39 -15.86 12.05
N TYR A 156 5.64 -14.89 11.53
CA TYR A 156 5.04 -15.01 10.19
C TYR A 156 6.12 -15.21 9.12
N LEU A 157 7.16 -14.36 9.10
CA LEU A 157 8.24 -14.43 8.12
C LEU A 157 9.03 -15.76 8.18
N GLN A 158 9.19 -16.35 9.35
CA GLN A 158 9.94 -17.60 9.52
C GLN A 158 9.11 -18.84 9.22
N ASN A 159 7.83 -18.84 9.63
CA ASN A 159 7.04 -20.06 9.71
C ASN A 159 5.92 -20.14 8.66
N ARG A 160 5.52 -19.01 8.06
CA ARG A 160 4.30 -18.93 7.22
C ARG A 160 4.53 -18.24 5.88
N TYR A 161 5.36 -17.21 5.80
CA TYR A 161 5.64 -16.48 4.57
C TYR A 161 6.19 -17.40 3.47
N HIS A 162 5.52 -17.41 2.31
CA HIS A 162 5.83 -18.32 1.19
C HIS A 162 5.87 -19.81 1.59
N GLN A 163 4.98 -20.22 2.50
CA GLN A 163 4.83 -21.61 2.92
C GLN A 163 3.36 -22.05 2.87
N PRO A 164 3.08 -23.37 2.81
CA PRO A 164 1.72 -23.91 2.93
C PRO A 164 1.00 -23.51 4.22
N ALA A 165 1.72 -23.03 5.24
CA ALA A 165 1.15 -22.60 6.52
C ALA A 165 0.55 -21.19 6.48
N ASP A 166 0.64 -20.46 5.36
CA ASP A 166 -0.08 -19.18 5.18
C ASP A 166 -1.58 -19.41 4.95
N GLU A 167 -2.26 -19.79 6.02
CA GLU A 167 -3.66 -20.17 6.08
C GLU A 167 -4.47 -19.22 6.94
N TYR A 168 -5.77 -19.09 6.61
CA TYR A 168 -6.71 -18.35 7.44
C TYR A 168 -6.94 -19.09 8.77
N ASP A 169 -6.76 -18.39 9.88
CA ASP A 169 -7.00 -18.91 11.21
C ASP A 169 -8.04 -18.03 11.96
N PRO A 170 -9.31 -18.46 12.06
CA PRO A 170 -10.35 -17.68 12.71
C PRO A 170 -10.18 -17.57 14.24
N GLU A 171 -9.35 -18.41 14.86
CA GLU A 171 -9.15 -18.40 16.31
C GLU A 171 -8.13 -17.33 16.74
N THR A 172 -7.14 -17.06 15.89
CA THR A 172 -6.04 -16.15 16.22
C THR A 172 -6.07 -14.83 15.46
N TRP A 173 -6.75 -14.76 14.31
CA TRP A 173 -6.75 -13.56 13.48
C TRP A 173 -7.63 -12.44 14.06
N GLU A 174 -7.00 -11.27 14.28
CA GLU A 174 -7.67 -10.06 14.74
C GLU A 174 -7.51 -8.94 13.70
N PHE A 175 -8.62 -8.59 13.04
CA PHE A 175 -8.63 -7.70 11.88
C PHE A 175 -8.76 -6.21 12.21
N SER A 176 -8.93 -5.82 13.47
CA SER A 176 -9.27 -4.42 13.79
C SER A 176 -8.19 -3.42 13.35
N GLY A 177 -6.92 -3.83 13.30
CA GLY A 177 -5.83 -3.04 12.69
C GLY A 177 -5.99 -2.85 11.18
N ILE A 178 -6.26 -3.95 10.46
CA ILE A 178 -6.51 -3.94 9.01
C ILE A 178 -7.72 -3.06 8.67
N VAL A 179 -8.76 -3.08 9.51
CA VAL A 179 -9.92 -2.20 9.36
C VAL A 179 -9.55 -0.71 9.57
N GLU A 180 -8.68 -0.40 10.52
CA GLU A 180 -8.16 0.97 10.69
C GLU A 180 -7.34 1.42 9.48
N ASP A 181 -6.48 0.55 8.94
CA ASP A 181 -5.71 0.81 7.72
C ASP A 181 -6.62 1.03 6.51
N ALA A 182 -7.68 0.22 6.36
CA ALA A 182 -8.68 0.39 5.29
C ALA A 182 -9.37 1.74 5.38
N ARG A 183 -9.81 2.13 6.58
CA ARG A 183 -10.43 3.45 6.81
C ARG A 183 -9.45 4.58 6.53
N LEU A 184 -8.18 4.42 6.87
CA LEU A 184 -7.15 5.43 6.64
C LEU A 184 -6.92 5.62 5.13
N MET A 185 -6.66 4.53 4.39
CA MET A 185 -6.44 4.62 2.94
C MET A 185 -7.70 4.99 2.17
N PHE A 186 -8.90 4.62 2.62
CA PHE A 186 -10.14 5.15 2.06
C PHE A 186 -10.20 6.68 2.14
N ARG A 187 -9.82 7.26 3.29
CA ARG A 187 -9.83 8.73 3.46
C ARG A 187 -8.76 9.42 2.61
N VAL A 188 -7.56 8.85 2.54
CA VAL A 188 -6.48 9.32 1.64
C VAL A 188 -6.96 9.28 0.19
N GLY A 189 -7.44 8.12 -0.26
CA GLY A 189 -7.96 7.93 -1.61
C GLY A 189 -9.13 8.86 -1.93
N LEU A 190 -10.05 9.09 -0.99
CA LEU A 190 -11.20 9.97 -1.18
C LEU A 190 -10.79 11.44 -1.32
N GLU A 191 -9.81 11.91 -0.53
CA GLU A 191 -9.28 13.26 -0.67
C GLU A 191 -8.56 13.43 -2.01
N LEU A 192 -7.70 12.48 -2.38
CA LEU A 192 -7.03 12.49 -3.67
C LEU A 192 -8.04 12.44 -4.82
N ALA A 193 -9.08 11.61 -4.73
CA ALA A 193 -10.08 11.48 -5.78
C ALA A 193 -10.96 12.74 -5.96
N ASN A 194 -11.05 13.61 -4.94
CA ASN A 194 -11.78 14.87 -5.00
C ASN A 194 -10.89 16.11 -5.09
N SER A 195 -9.59 15.92 -5.26
CA SER A 195 -8.62 17.00 -5.44
C SER A 195 -8.30 17.22 -6.92
N ASN A 196 -7.76 18.39 -7.28
CA ASN A 196 -7.10 18.64 -8.56
C ASN A 196 -5.57 18.53 -8.47
N VAL A 197 -5.03 18.30 -7.26
CA VAL A 197 -3.59 18.13 -7.01
C VAL A 197 -3.12 16.78 -7.51
N PHE A 198 -1.96 16.76 -8.16
CA PHE A 198 -1.21 15.55 -8.46
C PHE A 198 -0.02 15.55 -7.49
N PRO A 199 -0.04 14.73 -6.43
CA PRO A 199 1.11 14.59 -5.54
C PRO A 199 2.37 14.30 -6.34
N ALA A 200 3.51 14.72 -5.81
CA ALA A 200 4.81 14.51 -6.42
C ALA A 200 5.67 13.52 -5.61
N TRP A 201 6.74 13.07 -6.26
CA TRP A 201 7.91 12.57 -5.54
C TRP A 201 8.66 13.77 -4.95
N LYS A 202 9.19 13.61 -3.73
CA LYS A 202 9.98 14.63 -3.03
C LYS A 202 11.31 14.85 -3.75
N GLU A 203 11.93 16.00 -3.48
CA GLU A 203 13.27 16.28 -3.96
C GLU A 203 14.27 15.24 -3.43
N GLY A 204 15.12 14.71 -4.31
CA GLY A 204 16.05 13.62 -3.98
C GLY A 204 15.53 12.22 -4.27
N SER A 205 14.22 12.03 -4.50
CA SER A 205 13.68 10.77 -4.98
C SER A 205 14.18 10.44 -6.39
N GLU A 206 14.62 9.21 -6.60
CA GLU A 206 15.07 8.70 -7.89
C GLU A 206 13.95 8.69 -8.96
N PHE A 207 12.68 8.70 -8.54
CA PHE A 207 11.52 8.70 -9.44
C PHE A 207 11.05 10.11 -9.82
N ALA A 208 11.58 11.16 -9.19
CA ALA A 208 11.15 12.53 -9.44
C ALA A 208 11.41 12.98 -10.89
N ALA A 209 12.57 12.60 -11.45
CA ALA A 209 12.90 12.91 -12.84
C ALA A 209 11.97 12.17 -13.84
N VAL A 210 11.70 10.90 -13.55
CA VAL A 210 10.79 10.07 -14.35
C VAL A 210 9.38 10.67 -14.35
N ARG A 211 8.86 11.06 -13.18
CA ARG A 211 7.53 11.69 -13.08
C ARG A 211 7.42 12.98 -13.89
N LYS A 212 8.46 13.82 -13.89
CA LYS A 212 8.50 15.04 -14.72
C LYS A 212 8.38 14.70 -16.21
N GLN A 213 9.05 13.65 -16.67
CA GLN A 213 8.95 13.17 -18.06
C GLN A 213 7.56 12.62 -18.36
N THR A 214 7.05 11.70 -17.54
CA THR A 214 5.72 11.10 -17.70
C THR A 214 4.62 12.15 -17.73
N ARG A 215 4.68 13.19 -16.87
CA ARG A 215 3.67 14.28 -16.84
C ARG A 215 3.73 15.21 -18.04
N SER A 216 4.82 15.20 -18.80
CA SER A 216 4.96 15.98 -20.04
C SER A 216 4.36 15.28 -21.27
N GLY A 217 3.78 14.08 -21.09
CA GLY A 217 3.25 13.24 -22.18
C GLY A 217 4.32 12.59 -23.05
N LYS A 218 5.59 12.68 -22.64
CA LYS A 218 6.68 11.91 -23.22
C LYS A 218 6.63 10.51 -22.61
N GLN A 219 6.44 9.48 -23.45
CA GLN A 219 6.56 8.10 -22.99
C GLN A 219 7.95 7.87 -22.40
N THR A 220 7.99 7.31 -21.20
CA THR A 220 9.19 6.77 -20.60
C THR A 220 9.66 5.58 -21.46
N PRO A 221 10.95 5.48 -21.80
CA PRO A 221 11.48 4.36 -22.59
C PRO A 221 11.30 3.01 -21.89
#